data_AF-A0A1I2L3T9-F1
#
_entry.id   AF-A0A1I2L3T9-F1
#
_cell.length_a   1.000
_cell.length_b   1.000
_cell.length_c   1.000
_cell.angle_alpha   90.00
_cell.angle_beta   90.00
_cell.angle_gamma   90.00
#
_symmetry.space_group_name_H-M   'P 1'
#
loop_
_entity.id
_entity.type
_entity.pdbx_description
1 polymer ?
#
loop_
_entity_poly.entity_id
_entity_poly.type
_entity_poly.pdbx_seq_one_letter_code
_entity_poly.pdbx_strand_id
1 'polypeptide(L)'
;MSGNKGLDAHNHGLSAWEMLHHEHWDLPMLEKLRDRLKAAVENLTEHLAERECPCGDARRDIEHYRELLKDVEWGIRNRNLSPVPVIEESLREYMSKKLPRHRCIRHLLLTRHQWGMDLIRQGSGG
;
A
#
# COMPACT_ATOMS: atom_id res chain seq x y z
N MET A 1 -14.92 -13.06 -4.51
CA MET A 1 -13.99 -13.22 -3.36
C MET A 1 -14.68 -12.72 -2.12
N SER A 2 -14.98 -13.60 -1.15
CA SER A 2 -15.37 -13.22 0.21
C SER A 2 -14.18 -13.51 1.13
N GLY A 3 -13.11 -12.73 0.95
CA GLY A 3 -11.89 -12.76 1.75
C GLY A 3 -11.92 -11.66 2.80
N ASN A 4 -11.09 -11.78 3.83
CA ASN A 4 -10.98 -10.78 4.89
C ASN A 4 -10.58 -9.42 4.27
N LYS A 5 -11.52 -8.48 4.20
CA LYS A 5 -11.37 -7.17 3.56
C LYS A 5 -10.18 -6.36 4.09
N GLY A 6 -9.89 -6.43 5.38
CA GLY A 6 -8.70 -5.79 5.95
C GLY A 6 -7.41 -6.40 5.41
N LEU A 7 -7.33 -7.74 5.36
CA LEU A 7 -6.17 -8.43 4.78
C LEU A 7 -6.00 -8.10 3.28
N ASP A 8 -7.09 -8.10 2.52
CA ASP A 8 -7.08 -7.78 1.09
C ASP A 8 -6.61 -6.33 0.84
N ALA A 9 -7.04 -5.38 1.68
CA ALA A 9 -6.58 -3.99 1.61
C ALA A 9 -5.06 -3.87 1.75
N HIS A 10 -4.46 -4.56 2.73
CA HIS A 10 -3.00 -4.56 2.88
C HIS A 10 -2.28 -5.28 1.74
N ASN A 11 -2.86 -6.36 1.22
CA ASN A 11 -2.29 -7.07 0.08
C ASN A 11 -2.22 -6.14 -1.15
N HIS A 12 -3.26 -5.33 -1.37
CA HIS A 12 -3.23 -4.31 -2.42
C HIS A 12 -2.19 -3.22 -2.16
N GLY A 13 -2.07 -2.71 -0.93
CA GLY A 13 -1.04 -1.73 -0.58
C GLY A 13 0.39 -2.27 -0.73
N LEU A 14 0.65 -3.52 -0.34
CA LEU A 14 1.95 -4.17 -0.52
C LEU A 14 2.24 -4.47 -1.99
N SER A 15 1.23 -4.88 -2.76
CA SER A 15 1.36 -5.07 -4.21
C SER A 15 1.66 -3.74 -4.93
N ALA A 16 1.05 -2.64 -4.49
CA ALA A 16 1.36 -1.31 -5.01
C ALA A 16 2.83 -0.95 -4.76
N TRP A 17 3.33 -1.20 -3.55
CA TRP A 17 4.74 -0.98 -3.23
C TRP A 17 5.66 -1.89 -4.04
N GLU A 18 5.30 -3.16 -4.23
CA GLU A 18 6.07 -4.13 -5.01
C GLU A 18 6.23 -3.72 -6.47
N MET A 19 5.15 -3.24 -7.08
CA MET A 19 5.20 -2.75 -8.45
C MET A 19 6.15 -1.55 -8.58
N LEU A 20 6.09 -0.61 -7.63
CA LEU A 20 6.98 0.55 -7.65
C LEU A 20 8.45 0.16 -7.49
N HIS A 21 8.72 -0.86 -6.69
CA HIS A 21 10.09 -1.26 -6.39
C HIS A 21 10.72 -2.14 -7.50
N HIS A 22 9.92 -2.94 -8.20
CA HIS A 22 10.42 -3.95 -9.14
C HIS A 22 10.15 -3.66 -10.61
N GLU A 23 9.13 -2.86 -10.95
CA GLU A 23 8.78 -2.57 -12.34
C GLU A 23 9.42 -1.27 -12.84
N HIS A 24 9.63 -1.20 -14.16
CA HIS A 24 9.99 0.06 -14.80
C HIS A 24 8.83 1.05 -14.69
N TRP A 25 9.13 2.31 -14.37
CA TRP A 25 8.10 3.32 -14.23
C TRP A 25 7.67 3.87 -15.59
N ASP A 26 6.42 3.59 -15.94
CA ASP A 26 5.75 4.13 -17.11
C ASP A 26 4.26 4.44 -16.81
N LEU A 27 3.55 5.00 -17.78
CA LEU A 27 2.12 5.32 -17.61
C LEU A 27 1.25 4.07 -17.41
N PRO A 28 1.43 2.96 -18.15
CA PRO A 28 0.73 1.71 -17.87
C PRO A 28 0.91 1.21 -16.42
N MET A 29 2.12 1.32 -15.87
CA MET A 29 2.39 0.97 -14.48
C MET A 29 1.61 1.88 -13.52
N LEU A 30 1.57 3.20 -13.77
CA LEU A 30 0.75 4.12 -12.97
C LEU A 30 -0.75 3.76 -12.99
N GLU A 31 -1.28 3.32 -14.13
CA GLU A 31 -2.69 2.89 -14.21
C GLU A 31 -2.96 1.66 -13.34
N LYS A 32 -2.07 0.67 -13.39
CA LYS A 32 -2.17 -0.50 -12.50
C LYS A 32 -2.02 -0.10 -11.03
N LEU A 33 -1.11 0.83 -10.73
CA LEU A 33 -0.88 1.34 -9.37
C LEU A 33 -2.13 2.04 -8.83
N ARG A 34 -2.79 2.86 -9.66
CA ARG A 34 -4.07 3.49 -9.34
C ARG A 34 -5.11 2.44 -8.95
N ASP A 35 -5.21 1.36 -9.72
CA ASP A 35 -6.21 0.32 -9.47
C ASP A 35 -5.91 -0.46 -8.18
N ARG A 36 -4.63 -0.70 -7.85
CA ARG A 36 -4.23 -1.27 -6.56
C ARG A 36 -4.57 -0.35 -5.38
N LEU A 37 -4.24 0.94 -5.48
CA LEU A 37 -4.56 1.91 -4.41
C LEU A 37 -6.07 2.09 -4.24
N LYS A 38 -6.86 2.12 -5.34
CA LYS A 38 -8.33 2.13 -5.27
C LYS A 38 -8.87 0.92 -4.53
N ALA A 39 -8.40 -0.28 -4.88
CA ALA A 39 -8.81 -1.50 -4.20
C ALA A 39 -8.39 -1.52 -2.71
N ALA A 40 -7.25 -0.94 -2.34
CA ALA A 40 -6.86 -0.78 -0.95
C ALA A 40 -7.81 0.15 -0.18
N VAL A 41 -8.15 1.31 -0.77
CA VAL A 41 -9.11 2.27 -0.20
C VAL A 41 -10.49 1.63 -0.02
N GLU A 42 -11.01 0.97 -1.04
CA GLU A 42 -12.34 0.35 -1.02
C GLU A 42 -12.43 -0.74 0.04
N ASN A 43 -11.51 -1.73 0.01
CA ASN A 43 -11.53 -2.82 0.97
C ASN A 43 -11.30 -2.36 2.42
N LEU A 44 -10.44 -1.36 2.65
CA LEU A 44 -10.21 -0.84 3.99
C LEU A 44 -11.41 -0.03 4.51
N THR A 45 -12.07 0.71 3.61
CA THR A 45 -13.30 1.44 3.94
C THR A 45 -14.41 0.47 4.34
N GLU A 46 -14.61 -0.60 3.56
CA GLU A 46 -15.58 -1.65 3.89
C GLU A 46 -15.23 -2.34 5.21
N HIS A 47 -13.96 -2.70 5.42
CA HIS A 47 -13.50 -3.35 6.64
C HIS A 47 -13.83 -2.54 7.90
N LEU A 48 -13.54 -1.23 7.87
CA LEU A 48 -13.76 -0.33 9.01
C LEU A 48 -15.23 0.10 9.17
N ALA A 49 -16.06 -0.05 8.12
CA ALA A 49 -17.50 0.17 8.22
C ALA A 49 -18.22 -0.99 8.91
N GLU A 50 -17.74 -2.23 8.73
CA GLU A 50 -18.32 -3.40 9.39
C GLU A 50 -17.98 -3.50 10.88
N ARG A 51 -16.74 -3.18 11.24
CA ARG A 51 -16.22 -3.35 12.60
C ARG A 51 -14.96 -2.55 12.84
N GLU A 52 -14.62 -2.33 14.10
CA GLU A 52 -13.30 -1.84 14.49
C GLU A 52 -12.22 -2.90 14.16
N CYS A 53 -11.13 -2.50 13.50
CA CYS A 53 -10.04 -3.43 13.18
C CYS A 53 -9.29 -3.82 14.46
N PRO A 54 -9.27 -5.12 14.83
CA PRO A 54 -8.52 -5.61 16.00
C PRO A 54 -6.99 -5.49 15.84
N CYS A 55 -6.57 -5.00 14.68
CA CYS A 55 -5.22 -4.94 14.17
C CYS A 55 -4.68 -3.48 14.16
N GLY A 56 -5.55 -2.49 14.42
CA GLY A 56 -5.17 -1.09 14.61
C GLY A 56 -5.28 -0.20 13.36
N ASP A 57 -5.99 -0.63 12.33
CA ASP A 57 -6.42 0.26 11.25
C ASP A 57 -7.51 1.21 11.71
N ALA A 58 -7.42 2.42 11.19
CA ALA A 58 -8.29 3.54 11.49
C ALA A 58 -8.49 4.39 10.24
N ARG A 59 -9.38 5.38 10.32
CA ARG A 59 -9.71 6.28 9.21
C ARG A 59 -8.50 6.95 8.56
N ARG A 60 -7.48 7.31 9.35
CA ARG A 60 -6.21 7.89 8.86
C ARG A 60 -5.48 7.00 7.86
N ASP A 61 -5.66 5.69 7.94
CA ASP A 61 -5.02 4.72 7.06
C ASP A 61 -5.71 4.67 5.69
N ILE A 62 -7.04 4.88 5.67
CA ILE A 62 -7.78 5.13 4.43
C ILE A 62 -7.32 6.45 3.80
N GLU A 63 -7.19 7.50 4.60
CA GLU A 63 -6.76 8.83 4.14
C GLU A 63 -5.35 8.78 3.54
N HIS A 64 -4.43 8.03 4.15
CA HIS A 64 -3.10 7.79 3.57
C HIS A 64 -3.17 7.23 2.14
N TYR A 65 -3.89 6.13 1.92
CA TYR A 65 -4.03 5.58 0.56
C TYR A 65 -4.77 6.52 -0.41
N ARG A 66 -5.71 7.35 0.08
CA ARG A 66 -6.40 8.33 -0.74
C ARG A 66 -5.48 9.46 -1.21
N GLU A 67 -4.57 9.94 -0.36
CA GLU A 67 -3.58 10.94 -0.79
C GLU A 67 -2.64 10.36 -1.85
N LEU A 68 -2.12 9.15 -1.64
CA LEU A 68 -1.31 8.46 -2.66
C LEU A 68 -2.06 8.28 -3.98
N LEU A 69 -3.35 7.93 -3.91
CA LEU A 69 -4.18 7.80 -5.09
C LEU A 69 -4.32 9.12 -5.85
N LYS A 70 -4.46 10.25 -5.16
CA LYS A 70 -4.51 11.57 -5.82
C LYS A 70 -3.20 11.89 -6.54
N ASP A 71 -2.07 11.57 -5.95
CA ASP A 71 -0.75 11.78 -6.56
C ASP A 71 -0.58 10.92 -7.82
N VAL A 72 -1.00 9.65 -7.77
CA VAL A 72 -1.01 8.77 -8.95
C VAL A 72 -1.93 9.31 -10.03
N GLU A 73 -3.17 9.70 -9.69
CA GLU A 73 -4.11 10.24 -10.66
C GLU A 73 -3.63 11.57 -11.26
N TRP A 74 -2.94 12.39 -10.49
CA TRP A 74 -2.27 13.58 -11.00
C TRP A 74 -1.13 13.21 -11.96
N GLY A 75 -0.30 12.23 -11.62
CA GLY A 75 0.78 11.75 -12.48
C GLY A 75 0.26 11.22 -13.81
N ILE A 76 -0.82 10.44 -13.80
CA ILE A 76 -1.49 9.95 -15.01
C ILE A 76 -2.01 11.11 -15.86
N ARG A 77 -2.80 12.02 -15.27
CA ARG A 77 -3.40 13.16 -15.99
C ARG A 77 -2.35 14.06 -16.65
N ASN A 78 -1.23 14.27 -15.98
CA ASN A 78 -0.15 15.15 -16.46
C ASN A 78 0.95 14.40 -17.21
N ARG A 79 0.80 13.08 -17.41
CA ARG A 79 1.81 12.19 -18.00
C ARG A 79 3.18 12.35 -17.34
N ASN A 80 3.19 12.52 -16.02
CA ASN A 80 4.36 12.85 -15.23
C ASN A 80 4.62 11.78 -14.16
N LEU A 81 5.83 11.22 -14.17
CA LEU A 81 6.26 10.18 -13.24
C LEU A 81 6.98 10.74 -12.00
N SER A 82 7.16 12.07 -11.90
CA SER A 82 7.84 12.71 -10.76
C SER A 82 7.24 12.40 -9.38
N PRO A 83 5.94 12.07 -9.21
CA PRO A 83 5.42 11.66 -7.91
C PRO A 83 5.84 10.25 -7.47
N VAL A 84 6.28 9.40 -8.40
CA VAL A 84 6.50 7.97 -8.13
C VAL A 84 7.48 7.70 -6.98
N PRO A 85 8.68 8.33 -6.91
CA PRO A 85 9.58 8.13 -5.78
C PRO A 85 8.96 8.47 -4.43
N VAL A 86 8.14 9.52 -4.37
CA VAL A 86 7.48 9.98 -3.14
C VAL A 86 6.41 8.98 -2.70
N ILE A 87 5.67 8.41 -3.65
CA ILE A 87 4.66 7.39 -3.38
C ILE A 87 5.32 6.10 -2.87
N GLU A 88 6.40 5.65 -3.51
CA GLU A 88 7.14 4.44 -3.08
C GLU A 88 7.65 4.58 -1.65
N GLU A 89 8.28 5.71 -1.35
CA GLU A 89 8.83 5.99 -0.02
C GLU A 89 7.72 6.06 1.04
N SER A 90 6.62 6.74 0.73
CA SER A 90 5.46 6.86 1.62
C SER A 90 4.84 5.49 1.95
N LEU A 91 4.74 4.58 0.96
CA LEU A 91 4.30 3.20 1.18
C LEU A 91 5.29 2.41 2.04
N ARG A 92 6.60 2.52 1.77
CA ARG A 92 7.64 1.88 2.58
C ARG A 92 7.56 2.31 4.04
N GLU A 93 7.47 3.62 4.30
CA GLU A 93 7.34 4.16 5.66
C GLU A 93 6.06 3.69 6.34
N TYR A 94 4.92 3.72 5.63
CA TYR A 94 3.65 3.25 6.15
C TYR A 94 3.71 1.78 6.58
N MET A 95 4.24 0.91 5.73
CA MET A 95 4.38 -0.53 6.02
C MET A 95 5.34 -0.77 7.19
N SER A 96 6.47 -0.06 7.22
CA SER A 96 7.46 -0.13 8.30
C SER A 96 6.86 0.26 9.65
N LYS A 97 6.08 1.35 9.68
CA LYS A 97 5.43 1.86 10.90
C LYS A 97 4.34 0.91 11.41
N LYS A 98 3.60 0.26 10.50
CA LYS A 98 2.51 -0.65 10.85
C LYS A 98 3.00 -2.04 11.25
N LEU A 99 4.10 -2.52 10.67
CA LEU A 99 4.62 -3.88 10.83
C LEU A 99 4.68 -4.38 12.30
N PRO A 100 5.18 -3.63 13.29
CA PRO A 100 5.34 -4.15 14.65
C PRO A 100 4.02 -4.54 15.34
N ARG A 101 2.91 -3.91 14.93
CA ARG A 101 1.59 -4.07 15.58
C ARG A 101 0.53 -4.68 14.68
N HIS A 102 0.76 -4.72 13.36
CA HIS A 102 -0.24 -5.12 12.38
C HIS A 102 -0.05 -6.55 11.88
N ARG A 103 -0.74 -7.52 12.52
CA ARG A 103 -0.61 -8.95 12.19
C ARG A 103 -0.88 -9.29 10.72
N CYS A 104 -1.81 -8.56 10.06
CA CYS A 104 -2.14 -8.80 8.65
C CYS A 104 -0.97 -8.43 7.72
N ILE A 105 -0.32 -7.29 7.98
CA ILE A 105 0.84 -6.84 7.19
C ILE A 105 2.01 -7.78 7.43
N ARG A 106 2.27 -8.15 8.69
CA ARG A 106 3.32 -9.13 9.02
C ARG A 106 3.09 -10.46 8.32
N HIS A 107 1.86 -10.97 8.33
CA HIS A 107 1.52 -12.21 7.64
C HIS A 107 1.82 -12.12 6.15
N LEU A 108 1.37 -11.05 5.48
CA LEU A 108 1.56 -10.88 4.03
C LEU A 108 3.03 -10.70 3.64
N LEU A 109 3.81 -9.97 4.43
CA LEU A 109 5.25 -9.85 4.23
C LEU A 109 5.97 -11.20 4.39
N LEU A 110 5.48 -12.11 5.25
CA LEU A 110 6.10 -13.42 5.41
C LEU A 110 5.63 -14.45 4.36
N THR A 111 4.46 -14.28 3.75
CA THR A 111 3.86 -15.31 2.87
C THR A 111 3.77 -14.93 1.40
N ARG A 112 3.72 -13.64 1.05
CA ARG A 112 3.49 -13.17 -0.32
C ARG A 112 4.48 -12.11 -0.79
N HIS A 113 4.88 -11.20 0.10
CA HIS A 113 5.71 -10.03 -0.22
C HIS A 113 7.03 -10.06 0.60
N GLN A 114 7.75 -11.17 0.57
CA GLN A 114 8.98 -11.37 1.37
C GLN A 114 10.06 -10.33 1.08
N TRP A 115 10.16 -9.86 -0.17
CA TRP A 115 11.06 -8.79 -0.59
C TRP A 115 10.94 -7.53 0.30
N GLY A 116 9.70 -7.15 0.66
CA GLY A 116 9.44 -5.97 1.47
C GLY A 116 9.95 -6.12 2.91
N MET A 117 9.96 -7.35 3.44
CA MET A 117 10.51 -7.63 4.77
C MET A 117 12.03 -7.38 4.81
N ASP A 118 12.73 -7.72 3.73
CA ASP A 118 14.17 -7.55 3.63
C ASP A 118 14.56 -6.07 3.50
N LEU A 119 13.78 -5.29 2.73
CA LEU A 119 14.00 -3.84 2.62
C LEU A 119 13.76 -3.10 3.94
N ILE A 120 12.70 -3.44 4.67
CA ILE A 120 12.41 -2.81 5.98
C ILE A 120 13.56 -3.07 6.97
N ARG A 121 14.14 -4.27 6.93
CA ARG A 121 15.30 -4.63 7.76
C ARG A 121 16.56 -3.85 7.40
N GLN A 122 16.82 -3.62 6.11
CA GLN A 122 17.99 -2.86 5.64
C GLN A 122 17.91 -1.39 6.03
N GLY A 123 16.72 -0.78 5.99
CA GLY A 123 16.50 0.62 6.41
C GLY A 123 16.56 0.88 7.92
N SER A 124 16.61 -0.18 8.75
CA SER A 124 16.62 -0.07 10.22
C SER A 124 18.03 -0.16 10.83
N GLY A 125 19.07 -0.22 9.99
CA GLY A 125 20.48 -0.37 10.40
C GLY A 125 21.33 0.91 10.28
N GLY A 126 20.69 2.08 10.23
CA GLY A 126 21.36 3.39 10.20
C GLY A 126 21.51 4.02 11.58
#